data_AF-A0AA51NFT0-F1
#
_entry.id   AF-A0AA51NFT0-F1
#
_cell.length_a   1.000
_cell.length_b   1.000
_cell.length_c   1.000
_cell.angle_alpha   90.00
_cell.angle_beta   90.00
_cell.angle_gamma   90.00
#
_symmetry.space_group_name_H-M   'P 1'
#
loop_
_entity.id
_entity.type
_entity.pdbx_description
1 polymer ?
#
loop_
_entity_poly.entity_id
_entity_poly.type
_entity_poly.pdbx_seq_one_letter_code
_entity_poly.pdbx_strand_id
1 'polypeptide(L)' 'MKPYNEYTKINLDYINYKTEELLELAQNRYKITIQVANRAKRRKYEDIDILDDYMNKPIIKTIIEMVDEITEPEILDD' A
#
# COMPACT_ATOMS: atom_id res chain seq x y z
N MET A 1 17.47 26.22 -1.74
CA MET A 1 16.65 25.32 -0.89
C MET A 1 15.35 25.09 -1.65
N LYS A 2 15.17 23.91 -2.28
CA LYS A 2 13.93 23.62 -3.03
C LYS A 2 12.78 23.48 -2.01
N PRO A 3 11.57 24.00 -2.28
CA PRO A 3 10.47 23.89 -1.34
C PRO A 3 10.12 22.41 -1.16
N TYR A 4 10.29 21.93 0.06
CA TYR A 4 9.85 20.60 0.45
C TYR A 4 8.30 20.61 0.43
N ASN A 5 7.69 19.52 -0.05
CA ASN A 5 6.47 18.96 0.55
C ASN A 5 5.05 19.33 0.08
N GLU A 6 4.79 19.92 -1.10
CA GLU A 6 3.40 20.00 -1.58
C GLU A 6 2.91 18.68 -2.20
N TYR A 7 3.76 18.02 -2.99
CA TYR A 7 3.50 16.69 -3.57
C TYR A 7 3.48 15.56 -2.54
N THR A 8 4.20 15.70 -1.44
CA THR A 8 4.33 14.66 -0.41
C THR A 8 3.14 14.64 0.56
N LYS A 9 2.50 15.80 0.76
CA LYS A 9 1.37 15.93 1.70
C LYS A 9 0.11 15.24 1.18
N ILE A 10 -0.18 15.41 -0.12
CA ILE A 10 -1.33 14.77 -0.80
C ILE A 10 -1.25 13.24 -0.73
N ASN A 11 -0.05 12.69 -0.50
CA ASN A 11 0.19 11.27 -0.51
C ASN A 11 -0.10 10.57 0.83
N LEU A 12 0.22 11.22 1.95
CA LEU A 12 0.01 10.63 3.27
C LEU A 12 -1.47 10.45 3.62
N ASP A 13 -2.29 11.45 3.28
CA ASP A 13 -3.73 11.38 3.51
C ASP A 13 -4.38 10.25 2.70
N TYR A 14 -3.94 10.06 1.45
CA TYR A 14 -4.39 8.95 0.61
C TYR A 14 -4.00 7.58 1.18
N ILE A 15 -2.76 7.43 1.65
CA ILE A 15 -2.28 6.18 2.27
C ILE A 15 -3.07 5.88 3.56
N ASN A 16 -3.34 6.90 4.38
CA ASN A 16 -4.14 6.74 5.58
C ASN A 16 -5.56 6.29 5.23
N TYR A 17 -6.19 6.97 4.27
CA TYR A 17 -7.52 6.60 3.77
C TYR A 17 -7.56 5.15 3.27
N LYS A 18 -6.62 4.74 2.43
CA LYS A 18 -6.52 3.36 1.94
C LYS A 18 -6.26 2.35 3.04
N THR A 19 -5.50 2.73 4.07
CA THR A 19 -5.27 1.87 5.24
C THR A 19 -6.55 1.67 6.04
N GLU A 20 -7.32 2.73 6.26
CA GLU A 20 -8.61 2.66 6.96
C GLU A 20 -9.63 1.83 6.15
N GLU A 21 -9.72 2.06 4.84
CA GLU A 21 -10.56 1.31 3.92
C GLU A 21 -10.23 -0.20 3.97
N LEU A 22 -8.95 -0.58 3.91
CA LEU A 22 -8.53 -1.97 4.02
C LEU A 22 -8.95 -2.62 5.36
N LEU A 23 -8.84 -1.87 6.45
CA LEU A 23 -9.21 -2.35 7.79
C LEU A 23 -10.72 -2.48 7.96
N GLU A 24 -11.50 -1.65 7.28
CA GLU A 24 -12.97 -1.68 7.29
C GLU A 24 -13.51 -2.83 6.44
N LEU A 25 -12.94 -3.07 5.27
CA LEU A 25 -13.29 -4.20 4.39
C LEU A 25 -12.85 -5.56 4.98
N ALA A 26 -11.85 -5.58 5.86
CA ALA A 26 -11.33 -6.80 6.43
C ALA A 26 -12.27 -7.43 7.49
N GLN A 27 -12.74 -8.64 7.23
CA GLN A 27 -13.48 -9.46 8.21
C GLN A 27 -12.69 -9.74 9.50
N ASN A 28 -11.35 -9.72 9.42
CA ASN A 28 -10.47 -9.88 10.58
C ASN A 28 -9.21 -9.02 10.43
N ARG A 29 -9.08 -8.01 11.30
CA ARG A 29 -7.97 -7.04 11.27
C ARG A 29 -6.60 -7.65 11.58
N TYR A 30 -6.53 -8.70 12.40
CA TYR A 30 -5.26 -9.40 12.63
C TYR A 30 -4.81 -10.16 11.38
N LYS A 31 -5.74 -10.87 10.73
CA LYS A 31 -5.45 -11.65 9.53
C LYS A 31 -4.96 -10.75 8.40
N ILE A 32 -5.65 -9.63 8.14
CA ILE A 32 -5.25 -8.71 7.06
C ILE A 32 -3.90 -8.04 7.35
N THR A 33 -3.63 -7.67 8.60
CA THR A 33 -2.34 -7.07 9.00
C THR A 33 -1.18 -8.05 8.76
N ILE A 34 -1.36 -9.33 9.09
CA ILE A 34 -0.35 -10.37 8.82
C ILE A 34 -0.13 -10.55 7.31
N GLN A 35 -1.20 -10.54 6.50
CA GLN A 35 -1.10 -10.66 5.06
C GLN A 35 -0.33 -9.49 4.43
N VAL A 36 -0.68 -8.26 4.81
CA VAL A 36 0.03 -7.04 4.41
C VAL A 36 1.51 -7.14 4.76
N ALA A 37 1.85 -7.52 6.00
CA ALA A 37 3.23 -7.66 6.44
C ALA A 37 4.01 -8.72 5.63
N ASN A 38 3.41 -9.89 5.38
CA ASN A 38 4.04 -10.96 4.62
C ASN A 38 4.24 -10.61 3.15
N ARG A 39 3.25 -9.96 2.51
CA ARG A 39 3.32 -9.54 1.11
C ARG A 39 4.34 -8.40 0.91
N ALA A 40 4.34 -7.40 1.78
CA ALA A 40 5.34 -6.34 1.78
C ALA A 40 6.76 -6.86 2.03
N LYS A 41 6.92 -7.84 2.94
CA LYS A 41 8.20 -8.48 3.21
C LYS A 41 8.74 -9.19 1.96
N ARG A 42 7.92 -9.97 1.24
CA ARG A 42 8.33 -10.66 0.00
C ARG A 42 8.82 -9.69 -1.06
N ARG A 43 8.06 -8.62 -1.32
CA ARG A 43 8.43 -7.58 -2.29
C ARG A 43 9.77 -6.91 -2.00
N LYS A 44 10.06 -6.64 -0.73
CA LYS A 44 11.37 -6.08 -0.33
C LYS A 44 12.55 -6.97 -0.76
N TYR A 45 12.36 -8.28 -0.88
CA TYR A 45 13.41 -9.22 -1.29
C TYR A 45 13.38 -9.55 -2.79
N GLU A 46 12.27 -9.29 -3.48
CA GLU A 46 12.08 -9.56 -4.91
C GLU A 46 12.43 -8.33 -5.78
N ASP A 47 12.17 -7.11 -5.31
CA ASP A 47 12.48 -5.85 -6.00
C ASP A 47 13.80 -5.24 -5.46
N ILE A 48 14.91 -5.50 -6.17
CA ILE A 48 16.27 -5.05 -5.77
C ILE A 48 16.52 -3.54 -6.05
N ASP A 49 15.66 -2.86 -6.82
CA ASP A 49 15.83 -1.44 -7.21
C ASP A 49 14.83 -0.47 -6.56
N ILE A 50 14.59 -0.60 -5.25
CA ILE A 50 13.74 0.36 -4.50
C ILE A 50 14.57 1.61 -4.20
N LEU A 51 14.68 2.52 -5.18
CA LEU A 51 15.11 3.90 -4.95
C LEU A 51 14.06 4.65 -4.11
N ASP A 52 14.59 5.55 -3.27
CA ASP A 52 14.07 6.35 -2.14
C ASP A 52 12.73 7.14 -2.31
N ASP A 53 11.75 6.64 -3.06
CA ASP A 53 10.40 7.21 -3.04
C ASP A 53 9.59 6.61 -1.87
N TYR A 54 9.00 7.47 -1.05
CA TYR A 54 8.08 7.04 0.01
C TYR A 54 6.91 6.21 -0.56
N MET A 55 6.50 6.48 -1.81
CA MET A 55 5.51 5.67 -2.54
C MET A 55 5.99 4.30 -2.95
N ASN A 56 7.30 4.11 -3.03
CA ASN A 56 7.89 2.83 -3.36
C ASN A 56 8.10 1.94 -2.14
N LYS A 57 7.75 2.38 -0.93
CA LYS A 57 7.81 1.50 0.24
C LYS A 57 6.90 0.30 0.02
N PRO A 58 7.43 -0.93 0.13
CA PRO A 58 6.66 -2.16 -0.13
C PRO A 58 5.35 -2.24 0.65
N ILE A 59 5.32 -1.68 1.87
CA ILE A 59 4.12 -1.68 2.71
C ILE A 59 2.99 -0.83 2.13
N ILE A 60 3.31 0.34 1.55
CA ILE A 60 2.33 1.27 0.99
C ILE A 60 1.71 0.69 -0.28
N LYS A 61 2.54 0.20 -1.20
CA LYS A 61 2.06 -0.49 -2.42
C LYS A 61 1.15 -1.67 -2.07
N THR A 62 1.58 -2.46 -1.08
CA THR A 62 0.81 -3.62 -0.63
C THR A 62 -0.57 -3.23 -0.10
N ILE A 63 -0.68 -2.15 0.67
CA ILE A 63 -1.97 -1.69 1.18
C ILE A 63 -2.88 -1.26 0.04
N ILE A 64 -2.37 -0.43 -0.89
CA ILE A 64 -3.16 0.08 -2.03
C ILE A 64 -3.66 -1.07 -2.90
N GLU A 65 -2.78 -1.94 -3.36
CA GLU A 65 -3.16 -3.06 -4.24
C GLU A 65 -4.09 -4.05 -3.55
N MET A 66 -3.93 -4.31 -2.25
CA MET A 66 -4.84 -5.20 -1.53
C MET A 66 -6.24 -4.58 -1.36
N VAL A 67 -6.35 -3.24 -1.31
CA VAL A 67 -7.65 -2.57 -1.37
C VAL A 67 -8.23 -2.74 -2.77
N ASP A 68 -7.46 -2.42 -3.81
CA ASP A 68 -7.90 -2.48 -5.20
C ASP A 68 -8.35 -3.91 -5.58
N GLU A 69 -7.64 -4.95 -5.12
CA GLU A 69 -8.02 -6.36 -5.29
C GLU A 69 -9.38 -6.71 -4.66
N ILE A 70 -9.76 -6.03 -3.57
CA ILE A 70 -11.03 -6.26 -2.87
C ILE A 70 -12.16 -5.44 -3.52
N THR A 71 -11.89 -4.18 -3.90
CA THR A 71 -12.89 -3.24 -4.40
C THR A 71 -13.12 -3.34 -5.90
N GLU A 72 -12.10 -3.75 -6.66
CA GLU A 72 -12.09 -3.84 -8.12
C GLU A 72 -11.59 -5.22 -8.59
N PRO A 73 -12.30 -6.32 -8.22
CA PRO A 73 -11.85 -7.68 -8.54
C PRO A 73 -11.81 -7.97 -10.04
N GLU A 74 -12.53 -7.19 -10.85
CA GLU A 74 -12.61 -7.32 -12.32
C GLU A 74 -11.30 -6.96 -13.04
N ILE A 75 -10.35 -6.32 -12.36
CA ILE A 75 -9.03 -5.95 -12.93
C ILE A 75 -8.07 -7.17 -12.97
N LEU A 76 -8.45 -8.29 -12.35
CA LEU A 76 -7.63 -9.51 -12.27
C LEU A 76 -7.87 -10.52 -13.41
N ASP A 77 -8.84 -10.26 -14.29
CA ASP A 77 -9.19 -11.12 -15.43
C ASP A 77 -8.62 -10.53 -16.75
N ASP A 78 -7.34 -10.74 -17.02
CA ASP A 78 -6.75 -10.68 -18.38
C ASP A 78 -5.53 -11.63 -18.52
#